data_AF-A0A3D5K678-F1
#
_entry.id   AF-A0A3D5K678-F1
#
_cell.length_a   1.000
_cell.length_b   1.000
_cell.length_c   1.000
_cell.angle_alpha   90.00
_cell.angle_beta   90.00
_cell.angle_gamma   90.00
#
_symmetry.space_group_name_H-M   'P 1'
#
loop_
_entity.id
_entity.type
_entity.pdbx_description
1 polymer ?
#
loop_
_entity_poly.entity_id
_entity_poly.type
_entity_poly.pdbx_seq_one_letter_code
_entity_poly.pdbx_strand_id
1 'polypeptide(L)'
;MRALDALDELEAAAIKLVRAELAAGPAIDGLIADPLTEGTRLDSLCIVDTMAADLLAALGRGDTVRHLVDEAPPGSARDALARHLTRS
;
A
#
# COMPACT_ATOMS: atom_id res chain seq x y z
N MET A 1 -1.56 -6.93 28.00
CA MET A 1 -0.30 -7.34 27.34
C MET A 1 -0.57 -7.90 25.96
N ARG A 2 -1.19 -9.08 25.80
CA ARG A 2 -1.46 -9.70 24.47
C ARG A 2 -2.11 -8.84 23.38
N ALA A 3 -2.99 -7.90 23.74
CA ALA A 3 -3.65 -7.04 22.75
C ALA A 3 -2.72 -5.96 22.17
N LEU A 4 -1.78 -5.46 22.97
CA LEU A 4 -0.77 -4.51 22.48
C LEU A 4 0.23 -5.24 21.58
N ASP A 5 0.67 -6.44 21.99
CA ASP A 5 1.54 -7.29 21.17
C ASP A 5 0.90 -7.61 19.80
N ALA A 6 -0.41 -7.90 19.78
CA ALA A 6 -1.15 -8.13 18.54
C ALA A 6 -1.28 -6.87 17.66
N LEU A 7 -1.35 -5.67 18.26
CA LEU A 7 -1.36 -4.41 17.51
C LEU A 7 0.02 -4.13 16.90
N ASP A 8 1.10 -4.43 17.61
CA ASP A 8 2.47 -4.30 17.09
C ASP A 8 2.72 -5.28 15.93
N GLU A 9 2.26 -6.53 16.04
CA GLU A 9 2.32 -7.51 14.97
C GLU A 9 1.51 -7.08 13.73
N LEU A 10 0.33 -6.51 13.96
CA LEU A 10 -0.53 -6.00 12.91
C LEU A 10 0.08 -4.77 12.22
N GLU A 11 0.68 -3.85 12.97
CA GLU A 11 1.46 -2.71 12.43
C GLU A 11 2.59 -3.23 11.53
N ALA A 12 3.37 -4.20 12.02
CA ALA A 12 4.48 -4.78 11.27
C ALA A 12 4.01 -5.49 9.99
N ALA A 13 2.87 -6.17 10.02
CA ALA A 13 2.27 -6.81 8.86
C ALA A 13 1.80 -5.78 7.82
N ALA A 14 1.14 -4.70 8.26
CA ALA A 14 0.69 -3.62 7.39
C ALA A 14 1.86 -2.92 6.69
N ILE A 15 2.97 -2.66 7.40
CA ILE A 15 4.18 -2.09 6.79
C ILE A 15 4.76 -3.03 5.72
N LYS A 16 4.76 -4.34 5.98
CA LYS A 16 5.24 -5.33 4.99
C LYS A 16 4.37 -5.35 3.74
N LEU A 17 3.06 -5.23 3.88
CA LEU A 17 2.13 -5.15 2.75
C LEU A 17 2.42 -3.92 1.88
N VAL A 18 2.50 -2.73 2.49
CA VAL A 18 2.81 -1.49 1.75
C VAL A 18 4.14 -1.60 1.01
N ARG A 19 5.17 -2.17 1.63
CA ARG A 19 6.48 -2.38 0.98
C ARG A 19 6.40 -3.39 -0.16
N ALA A 20 5.66 -4.47 0.00
CA ALA A 20 5.50 -5.49 -1.03
C ALA A 20 4.79 -4.92 -2.26
N GLU A 21 3.77 -4.10 -2.05
CA GLU A 21 3.06 -3.40 -3.12
C GLU A 21 3.98 -2.46 -3.89
N LEU A 22 4.70 -1.57 -3.18
CA LEU A 22 5.63 -0.64 -3.81
C LEU A 22 6.73 -1.37 -4.61
N ALA A 23 7.19 -2.53 -4.13
CA ALA A 23 8.13 -3.37 -4.86
C ALA A 23 7.50 -4.10 -6.06
N ALA A 24 6.22 -4.44 -5.99
CA ALA A 24 5.46 -5.06 -7.07
C ALA A 24 5.07 -4.08 -8.18
N GLY A 25 5.18 -2.76 -7.94
CA GLY A 25 4.82 -1.69 -8.86
C GLY A 25 5.09 -1.96 -10.34
N PRO A 26 6.33 -2.32 -10.75
CA PRO A 26 6.63 -2.59 -12.16
C PRO A 26 5.86 -3.79 -12.76
N ALA A 27 5.62 -4.83 -11.96
CA ALA A 27 4.82 -5.98 -12.40
C ALA A 27 3.33 -5.59 -12.51
N ILE A 28 2.85 -4.76 -11.60
CA ILE A 28 1.49 -4.21 -11.62
C ILE A 28 1.30 -3.29 -12.83
N ASP A 29 2.26 -2.40 -13.11
CA ASP A 29 2.26 -1.53 -14.30
C ASP A 29 2.16 -2.36 -15.59
N GLY A 30 2.92 -3.46 -15.68
CA GLY A 30 2.84 -4.38 -16.81
C GLY A 30 1.48 -5.08 -16.95
N LEU A 31 0.84 -5.43 -15.83
CA LEU A 31 -0.52 -6.00 -15.82
C LEU A 31 -1.59 -4.97 -16.17
N ILE A 32 -1.44 -3.71 -15.77
CA ILE A 32 -2.36 -2.63 -16.16
C ILE A 32 -2.29 -2.39 -17.67
N ALA A 33 -1.08 -2.42 -18.24
CA ALA A 33 -0.85 -2.20 -19.66
C ALA A 33 -1.29 -3.37 -20.55
N ASP A 34 -1.51 -4.56 -19.99
CA ASP A 34 -1.98 -5.74 -20.72
C ASP A 34 -3.51 -5.66 -20.97
N PRO A 35 -3.96 -5.64 -22.23
CA PRO A 35 -5.39 -5.57 -22.58
C PRO A 35 -6.24 -6.72 -22.03
N LEU A 36 -5.63 -7.86 -21.67
CA LEU A 36 -6.32 -9.01 -21.09
C LEU A 36 -6.52 -8.89 -19.58
N THR A 37 -5.77 -8.00 -18.92
CA THR A 37 -5.87 -7.76 -17.47
C THR A 37 -6.23 -6.32 -17.11
N GLU A 38 -6.54 -5.51 -18.12
CA GLU A 38 -7.04 -4.15 -17.95
C GLU A 38 -8.24 -4.13 -16.98
N GLY A 39 -8.10 -3.35 -15.90
CA GLY A 39 -9.15 -3.11 -14.90
C GLY A 39 -9.39 -4.19 -13.84
N THR A 40 -9.19 -5.49 -14.11
CA THR A 40 -9.70 -6.54 -13.19
C THR A 40 -8.73 -7.00 -12.09
N ARG A 41 -7.42 -6.88 -12.28
CA ARG A 41 -6.42 -7.29 -11.26
C ARG A 41 -5.99 -6.16 -10.32
N LEU A 42 -6.11 -4.91 -10.76
CA LEU A 42 -5.69 -3.75 -10.00
C LEU A 42 -6.61 -3.47 -8.80
N ASP A 43 -7.91 -3.73 -8.93
CA ASP A 43 -8.90 -3.46 -7.89
C ASP A 43 -8.64 -4.24 -6.59
N SER A 44 -8.16 -5.49 -6.69
CA SER A 44 -7.88 -6.32 -5.50
C SER A 44 -6.59 -5.92 -4.79
N LEU A 45 -5.56 -5.49 -5.53
CA LEU A 45 -4.32 -4.98 -4.96
C LEU A 45 -4.60 -3.64 -4.24
N CYS A 46 -5.27 -2.70 -4.93
CA CYS A 46 -5.73 -1.44 -4.35
C CYS A 46 -6.45 -1.60 -3.00
N ILE A 47 -7.36 -2.58 -2.85
CA ILE A 47 -8.12 -2.76 -1.60
C ILE A 47 -7.22 -3.15 -0.43
N VAL A 48 -6.26 -4.06 -0.63
CA VAL A 48 -5.36 -4.51 0.45
C VAL A 48 -4.43 -3.38 0.89
N ASP A 49 -4.00 -2.54 -0.04
CA ASP A 49 -3.04 -1.46 0.23
C ASP A 49 -3.70 -0.25 0.87
N THR A 50 -4.91 0.10 0.43
CA THR A 50 -5.74 1.14 1.05
C THR A 50 -6.07 0.76 2.49
N MET A 51 -6.46 -0.50 2.75
CA MET A 51 -6.73 -0.97 4.11
C MET A 51 -5.48 -0.95 5.00
N ALA A 52 -4.31 -1.35 4.48
CA ALA A 52 -3.05 -1.29 5.22
C ALA A 52 -2.63 0.15 5.53
N ALA A 53 -2.78 1.07 4.57
CA ALA A 53 -2.49 2.48 4.75
C ALA A 53 -3.43 3.15 5.78
N ASP A 54 -4.73 2.87 5.72
CA ASP A 54 -5.72 3.41 6.67
C ASP A 54 -5.52 2.87 8.08
N LEU A 55 -5.20 1.58 8.21
CA LEU A 55 -4.80 0.98 9.48
C LEU A 55 -3.57 1.69 10.07
N LEU A 56 -2.52 1.87 9.27
CA LEU A 56 -1.30 2.57 9.71
C LEU A 56 -1.60 4.03 10.09
N ALA A 57 -2.46 4.72 9.35
CA ALA A 57 -2.91 6.06 9.71
C ALA A 57 -3.65 6.07 11.06
N ALA A 58 -4.56 5.12 11.30
CA ALA A 58 -5.28 4.98 12.56
C ALA A 58 -4.35 4.65 13.75
N LEU A 59 -3.22 3.98 13.50
CA LEU A 59 -2.17 3.72 14.49
C LEU A 59 -1.18 4.90 14.66
N GLY A 60 -1.39 6.02 13.98
CA GLY A 60 -0.51 7.19 14.04
C GLY A 60 0.82 7.02 13.28
N ARG A 61 0.84 6.16 12.25
CA ARG A 61 2.00 5.88 11.38
C ARG A 61 1.86 6.45 9.97
N GLY A 62 1.00 7.44 9.77
CA GLY A 62 0.79 8.07 8.47
C GLY A 62 2.07 8.62 7.84
N ASP A 63 2.96 9.21 8.64
CA ASP A 63 4.26 9.72 8.16
C ASP A 63 5.20 8.60 7.69
N THR A 64 5.13 7.42 8.33
CA THR A 64 5.87 6.24 7.87
C THR A 64 5.41 5.80 6.49
N VAL A 65 4.10 5.78 6.25
CA VAL A 65 3.54 5.44 4.92
C VAL A 65 3.97 6.48 3.88
N ARG A 66 3.90 7.77 4.21
CA ARG A 66 4.33 8.86 3.32
C ARG A 66 5.80 8.74 2.94
N HIS A 67 6.67 8.47 3.91
CA HIS A 67 8.09 8.28 3.65
C HIS A 67 8.37 7.08 2.73
N LEU A 68 7.69 5.94 2.94
CA LEU A 68 7.82 4.77 2.07
C LEU A 68 7.38 5.07 0.63
N VAL A 69 6.30 5.84 0.46
CA VAL A 69 5.81 6.27 -0.87
C VAL A 69 6.79 7.24 -1.53
N ASP A 70 7.40 8.16 -0.77
CA ASP A 70 8.36 9.14 -1.29
C ASP A 70 9.66 8.48 -1.78
N GLU A 71 10.12 7.43 -1.09
CA GLU A 71 11.33 6.67 -1.44
C GLU A 71 11.11 5.63 -2.55
N ALA A 72 9.87 5.27 -2.85
CA ALA A 72 9.56 4.29 -3.87
C ALA A 72 9.90 4.78 -5.29
N PRO A 73 10.32 3.89 -6.21
CA PRO A 73 10.46 4.26 -7.61
C PRO A 73 9.10 4.72 -8.21
N PRO A 74 9.12 5.53 -9.28
CA PRO A 74 7.89 5.89 -10.00
C PRO A 74 7.14 4.64 -10.49
N GLY A 75 5.81 4.64 -10.36
CA GLY A 75 4.93 3.53 -10.78
C GLY A 75 3.49 3.71 -10.29
N SER A 76 2.55 2.96 -10.86
CA SER A 76 1.12 3.11 -10.57
C SER A 76 0.78 2.92 -9.09
N ALA A 77 1.45 1.98 -8.42
CA ALA A 77 1.28 1.67 -7.01
C ALA A 77 1.65 2.86 -6.11
N ARG A 78 2.80 3.48 -6.38
CA ARG A 78 3.25 4.72 -5.73
C ARG A 78 2.23 5.84 -5.93
N ASP A 79 1.79 6.05 -7.18
CA ASP A 79 0.85 7.12 -7.50
C ASP A 79 -0.53 6.90 -6.87
N ALA A 80 -0.99 5.65 -6.81
CA ALA A 80 -2.25 5.29 -6.16
C ALA A 80 -2.20 5.57 -4.65
N LEU A 81 -1.15 5.11 -3.96
CA LEU A 81 -0.95 5.38 -2.54
C LEU A 81 -0.76 6.87 -2.25
N ALA A 82 -0.01 7.59 -3.08
CA ALA A 82 0.14 9.04 -2.96
C ALA A 82 -1.21 9.76 -3.05
N ARG A 83 -2.06 9.39 -4.02
CA ARG A 83 -3.41 9.94 -4.13
C ARG A 83 -4.28 9.59 -2.93
N HIS A 84 -4.18 8.36 -2.42
CA HIS A 84 -4.91 7.92 -1.23
C HIS A 84 -4.58 8.78 0.00
N LEU A 85 -3.28 9.00 0.26
CA LEU A 85 -2.79 9.81 1.38
C LEU A 85 -3.19 11.30 1.30
N THR A 86 -3.61 11.81 0.13
CA THR A 86 -4.14 13.18 0.00
C THR A 86 -5.64 13.29 0.27
N ARG A 87 -6.36 12.16 0.35
CA ARG A 87 -7.82 12.10 0.55
C ARG A 87 -8.24 11.75 1.98
N SER A 88 -7.35 11.09 2.74
CA SER A 88 -7.52 10.75 4.15
C SER A 88 -7.07 11.87 5.08
#